data_AF-A0ABD2L1D6-F1
#
_entry.id   AF-A0ABD2L1D6-F1
#
_cell.length_a   1.000
_cell.length_b   1.000
_cell.length_c   1.000
_cell.angle_alpha   90.00
_cell.angle_beta   90.00
_cell.angle_gamma   90.00
#
_symmetry.space_group_name_H-M   'P 1'
#
loop_
_entity.id
_entity.type
_entity.pdbx_description
1 polymer ?
#
loop_
_entity_poly.entity_id
_entity_poly.type
_entity_poly.pdbx_seq_one_letter_code
_entity_poly.pdbx_strand_id
1 'polypeptide(L)'
;MEPSIARSSAQDGNDVFEDYFNVILERIGEMEKQQQRQSKATEERLSQLQNDQKKLLEKISELEKQQKEQQNKNTEKAISNKFSKTKNGRIFRLKKFNEFEKEQRQRKNYWDANDCHENLEISGDKNLTIHYKENDCGWCSVFAEHSISLNNNSPDIFYYEISVKNMKNYIFFGFTVKRLMYESISAYDSDGLARNNGEITKNAKYSYDVGDTVGIGVNSATRQIFFTKNGIRLDSSAGLFIAQCFADYSFHPFISLRNTGDKIEANFGPQFKFDLNAL
;
A
#
# COMPACT_ATOMS: atom_id res chain seq x y z
N MET A 1 -94.44 115.04 -28.63
CA MET A 1 -94.12 114.44 -29.94
C MET A 1 -92.91 113.55 -29.74
N GLU A 2 -93.15 112.24 -29.81
CA GLU A 2 -92.38 111.14 -30.44
C GLU A 2 -90.85 111.23 -30.72
N PRO A 3 -90.17 110.07 -30.94
CA PRO A 3 -89.03 109.58 -30.15
C PRO A 3 -87.79 109.30 -31.03
N SER A 4 -86.75 108.61 -30.51
CA SER A 4 -85.85 107.73 -31.31
C SER A 4 -84.88 106.99 -30.37
N ILE A 5 -85.17 105.73 -30.00
CA ILE A 5 -84.70 104.49 -30.64
C ILE A 5 -83.19 104.28 -30.56
N ALA A 6 -82.87 103.32 -29.69
CA ALA A 6 -81.70 102.46 -29.60
C ALA A 6 -80.83 102.31 -30.86
N ARG A 7 -79.52 102.36 -30.65
CA ARG A 7 -78.55 101.46 -31.31
C ARG A 7 -77.98 100.53 -30.25
N SER A 8 -78.57 99.34 -30.18
CA SER A 8 -78.00 98.13 -29.59
C SER A 8 -77.32 97.32 -30.70
N SER A 9 -76.50 96.36 -30.29
CA SER A 9 -76.06 95.17 -31.04
C SER A 9 -74.75 95.24 -31.82
N ALA A 10 -73.64 95.53 -31.12
CA ALA A 10 -72.32 95.05 -31.55
C ALA A 10 -71.35 94.67 -30.40
N GLN A 11 -71.63 95.05 -29.14
CA GLN A 11 -70.70 94.81 -28.02
C GLN A 11 -71.01 93.56 -27.16
N ASP A 12 -72.26 93.11 -27.04
CA ASP A 12 -72.64 91.99 -26.14
C ASP A 12 -72.25 90.59 -26.64
N GLY A 13 -71.96 90.42 -27.93
CA GLY A 13 -71.56 89.11 -28.49
C GLY A 13 -70.07 88.81 -28.30
N ASN A 14 -69.24 89.84 -28.11
CA ASN A 14 -67.81 89.70 -27.91
C ASN A 14 -67.49 89.21 -26.49
N ASP A 15 -68.15 89.74 -25.46
CA ASP A 15 -67.88 89.39 -24.04
C ASP A 15 -68.12 87.90 -23.73
N VAL A 16 -69.19 87.30 -24.26
CA VAL A 16 -69.48 85.86 -24.02
C VAL A 16 -68.50 84.93 -24.75
N PHE A 17 -68.04 85.34 -25.94
CA PHE A 17 -67.03 84.59 -26.69
C PHE A 17 -65.64 84.71 -26.04
N GLU A 18 -65.32 85.88 -25.48
CA GLU A 18 -64.08 86.14 -24.76
C GLU A 18 -64.01 85.31 -23.46
N ASP A 19 -65.11 85.23 -22.69
CA ASP A 19 -65.18 84.38 -21.49
C ASP A 19 -65.02 82.89 -21.81
N TYR A 20 -65.68 82.39 -22.87
CA TYR A 20 -65.54 80.99 -23.27
C TYR A 20 -64.13 80.67 -23.78
N PHE A 21 -63.50 81.60 -24.51
CA PHE A 21 -62.13 81.49 -24.99
C PHE A 21 -61.13 81.51 -23.82
N ASN A 22 -61.35 82.36 -22.82
CA ASN A 22 -60.53 82.42 -21.60
C ASN A 22 -60.60 81.11 -20.79
N VAL A 23 -61.80 80.52 -20.64
CA VAL A 23 -61.96 79.22 -19.97
C VAL A 23 -61.26 78.09 -20.73
N ILE A 24 -61.29 78.10 -22.06
CA ILE A 24 -60.58 77.11 -22.88
C ILE A 24 -59.06 77.29 -22.74
N LEU A 25 -58.55 78.53 -22.76
CA LEU A 25 -57.13 78.82 -22.57
C LEU A 25 -56.62 78.42 -21.18
N GLU A 26 -57.41 78.67 -20.14
CA GLU A 26 -57.09 78.24 -18.77
C GLU A 26 -56.97 76.72 -18.70
N ARG A 27 -57.93 75.99 -19.30
CA ARG A 27 -57.94 74.53 -19.31
C ARG A 27 -56.81 73.93 -20.15
N ILE A 28 -56.44 74.57 -21.25
CA ILE A 28 -55.23 74.22 -22.02
C ILE A 28 -53.99 74.40 -21.15
N GLY A 29 -53.86 75.53 -20.45
CA GLY A 29 -52.76 75.78 -19.53
C GLY A 29 -52.69 74.78 -18.36
N GLU A 30 -53.84 74.33 -17.84
CA GLU A 30 -53.90 73.26 -16.84
C GLU A 30 -53.46 71.90 -17.40
N MET A 31 -53.92 71.55 -18.60
CA MET A 31 -53.52 70.31 -19.27
C MET A 31 -52.03 70.30 -19.57
N GLU A 32 -51.45 71.41 -20.04
CA GLU A 32 -50.00 71.54 -20.26
C GLU A 32 -49.21 71.39 -18.95
N LYS A 33 -49.67 72.04 -17.85
CA LYS A 33 -49.07 71.86 -16.52
C LYS A 33 -49.16 70.43 -16.04
N GLN A 34 -50.27 69.73 -16.29
CA GLN A 34 -50.44 68.33 -15.92
C GLN A 34 -49.52 67.42 -16.74
N GLN A 35 -49.41 67.65 -18.05
CA GLN A 35 -48.51 66.92 -18.95
C GLN A 35 -47.05 67.13 -18.55
N GLN A 36 -46.66 68.35 -18.19
CA GLN A 36 -45.32 68.66 -17.73
C GLN A 36 -44.99 67.98 -16.38
N ARG A 37 -45.95 67.95 -15.45
CA ARG A 37 -45.82 67.21 -14.17
C ARG A 37 -45.66 65.71 -14.40
N GLN A 38 -46.45 65.12 -15.31
CA GLN A 38 -46.32 63.70 -15.67
C GLN A 38 -44.98 63.41 -16.33
N SER A 39 -44.54 64.25 -17.28
CA SER A 39 -43.23 64.11 -17.94
C SER A 39 -42.08 64.10 -16.92
N LYS A 40 -42.10 65.05 -15.99
CA LYS A 40 -41.07 65.14 -14.94
C LYS A 40 -41.09 63.90 -14.01
N ALA A 41 -42.27 63.46 -13.59
CA ALA A 41 -42.41 62.25 -12.77
C ALA A 41 -41.93 60.98 -13.50
N THR A 42 -42.16 60.88 -14.82
CA THR A 42 -41.64 59.76 -15.62
C THR A 42 -40.13 59.79 -15.78
N GLU A 43 -39.53 60.97 -15.97
CA GLU A 43 -38.07 61.14 -16.04
C GLU A 43 -37.38 60.77 -14.73
N GLU A 44 -37.93 61.21 -13.59
CA GLU A 44 -37.44 60.85 -12.26
C GLU A 44 -37.50 59.33 -12.04
N ARG A 45 -38.60 58.68 -12.45
CA ARG A 45 -38.76 57.23 -12.35
C ARG A 45 -37.79 56.47 -13.27
N LEU A 46 -37.52 56.99 -14.47
CA LEU A 46 -36.55 56.40 -15.40
C LEU A 46 -35.13 56.50 -14.85
N SER A 47 -34.77 57.65 -14.28
CA SER A 47 -33.46 57.85 -13.63
C SER A 47 -33.27 56.90 -12.44
N GLN A 48 -34.32 56.69 -11.64
CA GLN A 48 -34.29 55.73 -10.53
C GLN A 48 -34.09 54.29 -11.02
N LEU A 49 -34.82 53.87 -12.05
CA LEU A 49 -34.68 52.54 -12.66
C LEU A 49 -33.28 52.29 -13.22
N GLN A 50 -32.68 53.29 -13.88
CA GLN A 50 -31.30 53.19 -14.39
C GLN A 50 -30.28 53.01 -13.25
N ASN A 51 -30.46 53.73 -12.14
CA ASN A 51 -29.62 53.57 -10.96
C ASN A 51 -29.77 52.18 -10.33
N ASP A 52 -30.99 51.67 -10.23
CA ASP A 52 -31.26 50.34 -9.67
C ASP A 52 -30.72 49.23 -10.58
N GLN A 53 -30.83 49.38 -11.91
CA GLN A 53 -30.23 48.47 -12.87
C GLN A 53 -28.70 48.43 -12.75
N LYS A 54 -28.05 49.59 -12.57
CA LYS A 54 -26.61 49.68 -12.36
C LYS A 54 -26.18 48.97 -11.07
N LYS A 55 -26.89 49.19 -9.97
CA LYS A 55 -26.62 48.49 -8.69
C LYS A 55 -26.80 46.97 -8.83
N LEU A 56 -27.80 46.53 -9.58
CA LEU A 56 -28.04 45.11 -9.81
C LEU A 56 -26.90 44.46 -10.61
N LEU A 57 -26.40 45.14 -11.65
CA LEU A 57 -25.26 44.68 -12.45
C LEU A 57 -23.98 44.56 -11.63
N GLU A 58 -23.70 45.56 -10.77
CA GLU A 58 -22.56 45.51 -9.86
C GLU A 58 -22.64 44.30 -8.92
N LYS A 59 -23.84 44.01 -8.39
CA LYS A 59 -24.07 42.86 -7.50
C LYS A 59 -23.93 41.52 -8.21
N ILE A 60 -24.38 41.41 -9.47
CA ILE A 60 -24.20 40.20 -10.29
C ILE A 60 -22.72 39.94 -10.53
N SER A 61 -21.95 40.97 -10.91
CA SER A 61 -20.50 40.86 -11.14
C SER A 61 -19.76 40.40 -9.87
N GLU A 62 -20.17 40.91 -8.70
CA GLU A 62 -19.57 40.51 -7.43
C GLU A 62 -19.90 39.05 -7.06
N LEU A 63 -21.15 38.61 -7.30
CA LEU A 63 -21.57 37.23 -7.09
C LEU A 63 -20.85 36.25 -8.02
N GLU A 64 -20.68 36.60 -9.30
CA GLU A 64 -19.92 35.79 -10.27
C GLU A 64 -18.46 35.64 -9.86
N LYS A 65 -17.84 36.73 -9.38
CA LYS A 65 -16.46 36.70 -8.86
C LYS A 65 -16.34 35.78 -7.65
N GLN A 66 -17.25 35.90 -6.68
CA GLN A 66 -17.28 35.04 -5.49
C GLN A 66 -17.47 33.56 -5.86
N GLN A 67 -18.37 33.27 -6.79
CA GLN A 67 -18.62 31.90 -7.24
C GLN A 67 -17.40 31.28 -7.93
N LYS A 68 -16.71 32.05 -8.77
CA LYS A 68 -15.49 31.61 -9.46
C LYS A 68 -14.34 31.37 -8.49
N GLU A 69 -14.15 32.24 -7.50
CA GLU A 69 -13.16 32.04 -6.44
C GLU A 69 -13.45 30.78 -5.61
N GLN A 70 -14.72 30.53 -5.27
CA GLN A 70 -15.10 29.35 -4.51
C GLN A 70 -14.89 28.04 -5.31
N GLN A 71 -15.22 28.05 -6.60
CA GLN A 71 -14.96 26.90 -7.49
C GLN A 71 -13.47 26.61 -7.62
N ASN A 72 -12.62 27.63 -7.77
CA ASN A 72 -11.17 27.46 -7.84
C ASN A 72 -10.62 26.87 -6.54
N LYS A 73 -10.99 27.40 -5.37
CA LYS A 73 -10.58 26.86 -4.06
C LYS A 73 -10.97 25.39 -3.88
N ASN A 74 -12.19 25.03 -4.28
CA ASN A 74 -12.67 23.64 -4.20
C ASN A 74 -11.89 22.71 -5.14
N THR A 75 -11.58 23.18 -6.35
CA THR A 75 -10.85 22.40 -7.37
C THR A 75 -9.40 22.16 -6.95
N GLU A 76 -8.71 23.20 -6.44
CA GLU A 76 -7.35 23.09 -5.90
C GLU A 76 -7.28 22.10 -4.73
N LYS A 77 -8.26 22.15 -3.82
CA LYS A 77 -8.36 21.22 -2.69
C LYS A 77 -8.60 19.78 -3.16
N ALA A 78 -9.43 19.57 -4.19
CA ALA A 78 -9.69 18.26 -4.77
C ALA A 78 -8.43 17.68 -5.46
N ILE A 79 -7.71 18.50 -6.23
CA ILE A 79 -6.45 18.13 -6.89
C ILE A 79 -5.41 17.75 -5.84
N SER A 80 -5.19 18.61 -4.84
CA SER A 80 -4.24 18.37 -3.75
C SER A 80 -4.53 17.05 -3.00
N ASN A 81 -5.80 16.78 -2.69
CA ASN A 81 -6.21 15.54 -2.04
C ASN A 81 -6.01 14.29 -2.91
N LYS A 82 -6.21 14.39 -4.22
CA LYS A 82 -6.00 13.28 -5.16
C LYS A 82 -4.51 12.98 -5.34
N PHE A 83 -3.67 14.02 -5.43
CA PHE A 83 -2.22 13.88 -5.48
C PHE A 83 -1.65 13.30 -4.18
N SER A 84 -2.09 13.76 -3.01
CA SER A 84 -1.62 13.25 -1.71
C SER A 84 -1.99 11.77 -1.50
N LYS A 85 -3.24 11.37 -1.81
CA LYS A 85 -3.67 9.97 -1.76
C LYS A 85 -2.84 9.06 -2.69
N THR A 86 -2.59 9.49 -3.92
CA THR A 86 -1.84 8.70 -4.91
C THR A 86 -0.35 8.59 -4.53
N LYS A 87 0.26 9.69 -4.07
CA LYS A 87 1.64 9.72 -3.60
C LYS A 87 1.82 8.85 -2.36
N ASN A 88 0.91 8.92 -1.39
CA ASN A 88 0.93 8.08 -0.19
C ASN A 88 0.74 6.61 -0.53
N GLY A 89 -0.16 6.26 -1.46
CA GLY A 89 -0.36 4.87 -1.89
C GLY A 89 0.84 4.27 -2.64
N ARG A 90 1.56 5.07 -3.44
CA ARG A 90 2.83 4.65 -4.07
C ARG A 90 3.96 4.51 -3.06
N ILE A 91 4.11 5.48 -2.16
CA ILE A 91 5.12 5.44 -1.09
C ILE A 91 4.88 4.24 -0.17
N PHE A 92 3.63 3.95 0.20
CA PHE A 92 3.29 2.79 1.02
C PHE A 92 3.65 1.47 0.33
N ARG A 93 3.33 1.32 -0.96
CA ARG A 93 3.74 0.14 -1.74
C ARG A 93 5.26 0.00 -1.88
N LEU A 94 5.98 1.10 -2.14
CA LEU A 94 7.45 1.08 -2.21
C LEU A 94 8.08 0.76 -0.85
N LYS A 95 7.55 1.31 0.24
CA LYS A 95 8.01 1.01 1.61
C LYS A 95 7.79 -0.45 1.93
N LYS A 96 6.60 -0.98 1.66
CA LYS A 96 6.28 -2.41 1.88
C LYS A 96 7.15 -3.34 1.03
N PHE A 97 7.43 -2.97 -0.23
CA PHE A 97 8.33 -3.73 -1.10
C PHE A 97 9.79 -3.66 -0.63
N ASN A 98 10.26 -2.48 -0.20
CA ASN A 98 11.60 -2.31 0.35
C ASN A 98 11.77 -2.98 1.72
N GLU A 99 10.73 -3.00 2.56
CA GLU A 99 10.68 -3.75 3.81
C GLU A 99 10.75 -5.25 3.53
N PHE A 100 9.95 -5.75 2.59
CA PHE A 100 10.03 -7.15 2.12
C PHE A 100 11.42 -7.49 1.58
N GLU A 101 12.00 -6.70 0.68
CA GLU A 101 13.36 -6.91 0.15
C GLU A 101 14.44 -6.84 1.24
N LYS A 102 14.25 -5.97 2.24
CA LYS A 102 15.16 -5.84 3.38
C LYS A 102 15.05 -7.05 4.32
N GLU A 103 13.84 -7.55 4.56
CA GLU A 103 13.57 -8.80 5.28
C GLU A 103 14.16 -10.00 4.52
N GLN A 104 14.00 -10.06 3.20
CA GLN A 104 14.60 -11.11 2.37
C GLN A 104 16.13 -11.04 2.32
N ARG A 105 16.72 -9.84 2.36
CA ARG A 105 18.18 -9.67 2.48
C ARG A 105 18.70 -10.03 3.87
N GLN A 106 17.92 -9.77 4.92
CA GLN A 106 18.22 -10.23 6.29
C GLN A 106 18.06 -11.74 6.45
N ARG A 107 17.33 -12.42 5.56
CA ARG A 107 17.17 -13.89 5.53
C ARG A 107 18.21 -14.64 4.70
N LYS A 108 19.19 -13.96 4.09
CA LYS A 108 20.29 -14.62 3.38
C LYS A 108 21.29 -15.19 4.39
N ASN A 109 21.07 -16.43 4.77
CA ASN A 109 22.02 -17.20 5.58
C ASN A 109 23.07 -17.87 4.69
N TYR A 110 24.17 -18.30 5.29
CA TYR A 110 25.27 -19.00 4.65
C TYR A 110 26.10 -19.73 5.70
N TRP A 111 27.00 -20.62 5.28
CA TRP A 111 27.84 -21.37 6.21
C TRP A 111 28.90 -20.46 6.86
N ASP A 112 29.00 -20.54 8.18
CA ASP A 112 29.96 -19.77 8.98
C ASP A 112 31.32 -20.48 8.99
N ALA A 113 32.33 -19.83 8.41
CA ALA A 113 33.69 -20.36 8.37
C ALA A 113 34.32 -20.50 9.76
N ASN A 114 33.87 -19.71 10.75
CA ASN A 114 34.36 -19.80 12.13
C ASN A 114 33.71 -20.95 12.91
N ASP A 115 32.57 -21.45 12.43
CA ASP A 115 31.83 -22.56 13.03
C ASP A 115 31.74 -23.74 12.06
N CYS A 116 32.88 -24.03 11.45
CA CYS A 116 33.08 -25.07 10.46
C CYS A 116 34.19 -25.99 10.95
N HIS A 117 33.91 -27.30 11.00
CA HIS A 117 34.92 -28.29 11.35
C HIS A 117 36.10 -28.23 10.38
N GLU A 118 37.32 -28.43 10.88
CA GLU A 118 38.56 -28.29 10.11
C GLU A 118 38.67 -29.22 8.89
N ASN A 119 37.96 -30.36 8.89
CA ASN A 119 37.90 -31.31 7.78
C ASN A 119 36.85 -30.95 6.71
N LEU A 120 36.06 -29.89 6.93
CA LEU A 120 35.16 -29.36 5.92
C LEU A 120 35.79 -28.17 5.23
N GLU A 121 35.57 -28.07 3.93
CA GLU A 121 35.91 -26.92 3.12
C GLU A 121 34.64 -26.23 2.66
N ILE A 122 34.53 -24.94 2.98
CA ILE A 122 33.50 -24.06 2.46
C ILE A 122 34.00 -23.45 1.16
N SER A 123 33.19 -23.53 0.10
CA SER A 123 33.54 -22.99 -1.21
C SER A 123 32.32 -22.46 -1.96
N GLY A 124 32.57 -21.93 -3.16
CA GLY A 124 31.56 -21.37 -4.05
C GLY A 124 31.09 -19.98 -3.63
N ASP A 125 30.17 -19.43 -4.41
CA ASP A 125 29.60 -18.11 -4.14
C ASP A 125 28.84 -18.11 -2.81
N LYS A 126 29.15 -17.12 -1.96
CA LYS A 126 28.47 -16.88 -0.67
C LYS A 126 28.53 -18.05 0.32
N ASN A 127 29.60 -18.84 0.32
CA ASN A 127 29.82 -19.87 1.33
C ASN A 127 28.68 -20.91 1.41
N LEU A 128 28.21 -21.41 0.26
CA LEU A 128 27.07 -22.34 0.18
C LEU A 128 27.45 -23.78 -0.11
N THR A 129 28.63 -24.02 -0.70
CA THR A 129 29.09 -25.37 -1.01
C THR A 129 29.96 -25.90 0.11
N ILE A 130 29.65 -27.09 0.61
CA ILE A 130 30.46 -27.81 1.60
C ILE A 130 31.03 -29.06 0.96
N HIS A 131 32.32 -29.28 1.19
CA HIS A 131 33.05 -30.46 0.74
C HIS A 131 33.80 -31.08 1.92
N TYR A 132 33.63 -32.38 2.13
CA TYR A 132 34.40 -33.13 3.12
C TYR A 132 35.76 -33.51 2.53
N LYS A 133 36.84 -33.00 3.14
CA LYS A 133 38.23 -33.19 2.69
C LYS A 133 38.76 -34.60 2.96
N GLU A 134 39.93 -34.90 2.44
CA GLU A 134 40.66 -36.14 2.75
C GLU A 134 41.18 -36.13 4.18
N ASN A 135 40.43 -36.70 5.12
CA ASN A 135 40.95 -37.20 6.40
C ASN A 135 39.93 -38.07 7.16
N ASP A 136 40.41 -38.74 8.21
CA ASP A 136 39.81 -39.86 8.96
C ASP A 136 38.29 -39.82 9.27
N CYS A 137 37.78 -41.01 9.60
CA CYS A 137 36.38 -41.38 9.77
C CYS A 137 35.72 -40.63 10.95
N GLY A 138 35.02 -39.53 10.68
CA GLY A 138 34.29 -38.78 11.72
C GLY A 138 33.17 -37.92 11.17
N TRP A 139 32.17 -37.64 12.01
CA TRP A 139 31.14 -36.66 11.67
C TRP A 139 31.73 -35.25 11.77
N CYS A 140 31.78 -34.55 10.65
CA CYS A 140 32.25 -33.17 10.58
C CYS A 140 31.08 -32.27 10.22
N SER A 141 30.92 -31.16 10.94
CA SER A 141 29.75 -30.30 10.80
C SER A 141 30.10 -28.83 10.63
N VAL A 142 29.15 -28.11 10.05
CA VAL A 142 29.21 -26.66 9.91
C VAL A 142 27.84 -26.08 10.22
N PHE A 143 27.85 -24.91 10.86
CA PHE A 143 26.65 -24.17 11.20
C PHE A 143 26.50 -22.98 10.27
N ALA A 144 25.25 -22.56 10.07
CA ALA A 144 24.99 -21.30 9.39
C ALA A 144 25.25 -20.10 10.32
N GLU A 145 25.63 -18.95 9.75
CA GLU A 145 26.01 -17.76 10.52
C GLU A 145 24.86 -17.25 11.40
N HIS A 146 23.63 -17.26 10.87
CA HIS A 146 22.48 -16.72 11.58
C HIS A 146 21.62 -17.83 12.19
N SER A 147 21.29 -17.64 13.47
CA SER A 147 20.34 -18.46 14.19
C SER A 147 18.89 -18.09 13.88
N ILE A 148 17.98 -19.01 14.17
CA ILE A 148 16.53 -18.90 14.07
C ILE A 148 15.99 -18.82 15.49
N SER A 149 15.11 -17.85 15.73
CA SER A 149 14.34 -17.72 16.96
C SER A 149 12.91 -18.21 16.74
N LEU A 150 12.38 -19.06 17.62
CA LEU A 150 11.02 -19.60 17.53
C LEU A 150 10.00 -18.73 18.29
N ASN A 151 10.24 -17.42 18.41
CA ASN A 151 9.39 -16.56 19.23
C ASN A 151 8.07 -16.18 18.54
N ASN A 152 7.01 -16.09 19.33
CA ASN A 152 5.61 -16.10 18.90
C ASN A 152 5.07 -14.76 18.35
N ASN A 153 5.92 -13.75 18.16
CA ASN A 153 5.43 -12.38 17.91
C ASN A 153 5.22 -12.05 16.43
N SER A 154 5.74 -12.88 15.53
CA SER A 154 5.43 -12.82 14.09
C SER A 154 5.67 -14.20 13.46
N PRO A 155 4.65 -14.88 12.91
CA PRO A 155 4.84 -16.16 12.25
C PRO A 155 5.73 -15.96 11.03
N ASP A 156 6.85 -16.67 11.02
CA ASP A 156 7.76 -16.71 9.90
C ASP A 156 8.19 -18.15 9.63
N ILE A 157 8.34 -18.48 8.35
CA ILE A 157 8.84 -19.78 7.95
C ILE A 157 10.32 -19.62 7.64
N PHE A 158 11.16 -20.31 8.40
CA PHE A 158 12.54 -20.54 8.00
C PHE A 158 12.62 -21.86 7.24
N TYR A 159 13.21 -21.83 6.05
CA TYR A 159 13.35 -22.99 5.19
C TYR A 159 14.67 -22.91 4.44
N TYR A 160 15.34 -24.05 4.31
CA TYR A 160 16.51 -24.18 3.45
C TYR A 160 16.53 -25.55 2.77
N GLU A 161 17.16 -25.58 1.60
CA GLU A 161 17.38 -26.80 0.82
C GLU A 161 18.87 -27.12 0.77
N ILE A 162 19.18 -28.40 0.62
CA ILE A 162 20.48 -28.87 0.18
C ILE A 162 20.31 -29.66 -1.11
N SER A 163 21.25 -29.48 -2.04
CA SER A 163 21.40 -30.31 -3.22
C SER A 163 22.58 -31.24 -3.02
N VAL A 164 22.35 -32.55 -3.07
CA VAL A 164 23.40 -33.55 -2.87
C VAL A 164 24.19 -33.71 -4.17
N LYS A 165 25.44 -33.23 -4.17
CA LYS A 165 26.33 -33.27 -5.35
C LYS A 165 27.17 -34.54 -5.40
N ASN A 166 27.59 -35.02 -4.24
CA ASN A 166 28.28 -36.29 -4.07
C ASN A 166 28.02 -36.82 -2.66
N MET A 167 27.83 -38.12 -2.53
CA MET A 167 27.58 -38.77 -1.25
C MET A 167 28.05 -40.22 -1.35
N LYS A 168 28.92 -40.63 -0.43
CA LYS A 168 29.35 -42.03 -0.34
C LYS A 168 28.48 -42.86 0.60
N ASN A 169 27.99 -42.24 1.68
CA ASN A 169 27.20 -42.95 2.68
C ASN A 169 26.16 -42.02 3.31
N TYR A 170 26.47 -41.42 4.46
CA TYR A 170 25.49 -40.69 5.26
C TYR A 170 25.74 -39.19 5.27
N ILE A 171 24.67 -38.43 5.02
CA ILE A 171 24.60 -36.99 5.20
C ILE A 171 23.35 -36.70 6.01
N PHE A 172 23.45 -35.87 7.04
CA PHE A 172 22.26 -35.35 7.70
C PHE A 172 22.38 -33.86 7.98
N PHE A 173 21.24 -33.19 8.02
CA PHE A 173 21.13 -31.74 8.19
C PHE A 173 19.87 -31.39 8.96
N GLY A 174 19.82 -30.21 9.57
CA GLY A 174 18.60 -29.76 10.24
C GLY A 174 18.82 -28.57 11.15
N PHE A 175 18.08 -28.57 12.26
CA PHE A 175 18.12 -27.52 13.27
C PHE A 175 18.61 -28.07 14.59
N THR A 176 19.57 -27.39 15.20
CA THR A 176 20.00 -27.72 16.56
C THR A 176 20.44 -26.49 17.33
N VAL A 177 20.58 -26.64 18.64
CA VAL A 177 21.26 -25.67 19.49
C VAL A 177 22.72 -26.08 19.55
N LYS A 178 23.67 -25.17 19.25
CA LYS A 178 25.11 -25.49 19.16
C LYS A 178 25.65 -26.30 20.36
N ARG A 179 25.19 -25.99 21.57
CA ARG A 179 25.59 -26.68 22.82
C ARG A 179 25.00 -28.09 22.97
N LEU A 180 23.95 -28.43 22.22
CA LEU A 180 23.19 -29.69 22.29
C LEU A 180 23.32 -30.49 20.99
N MET A 181 24.36 -30.24 20.20
CA MET A 181 24.48 -30.76 18.84
C MET A 181 24.33 -32.29 18.75
N TYR A 182 24.85 -33.05 19.71
CA TYR A 182 24.77 -34.52 19.76
C TYR A 182 23.35 -35.05 20.00
N GLU A 183 22.41 -34.19 20.39
CA GLU A 183 20.99 -34.49 20.62
C GLU A 183 20.10 -33.84 19.56
N SER A 184 20.66 -33.51 18.39
CA SER A 184 20.02 -32.85 17.23
C SER A 184 18.50 -32.71 17.37
N ILE A 185 18.03 -31.47 17.64
CA ILE A 185 16.62 -31.24 17.98
C ILE A 185 15.72 -31.67 16.82
N SER A 186 16.13 -31.36 15.59
CA SER A 186 15.47 -31.88 14.40
C SER A 186 16.46 -32.10 13.26
N ALA A 187 16.43 -33.27 12.63
CA ALA A 187 17.33 -33.60 11.55
C ALA A 187 16.69 -34.49 10.49
N TYR A 188 17.17 -34.34 9.27
CA TYR A 188 16.85 -35.15 8.10
C TYR A 188 18.11 -35.88 7.64
N ASP A 189 18.06 -37.21 7.65
CA ASP A 189 19.17 -38.13 7.35
C ASP A 189 18.96 -38.82 5.99
N SER A 190 20.03 -39.01 5.21
CA SER A 190 20.00 -39.60 3.88
C SER A 190 19.45 -41.04 3.86
N ASP A 191 19.56 -41.75 4.98
CA ASP A 191 19.01 -43.10 5.18
C ASP A 191 17.49 -43.14 5.39
N GLY A 192 16.82 -42.00 5.27
CA GLY A 192 15.39 -41.85 5.49
C GLY A 192 15.03 -41.84 6.96
N LEU A 193 15.91 -41.32 7.80
CA LEU A 193 15.63 -41.05 9.20
C LEU A 193 15.24 -39.57 9.36
N ALA A 194 14.10 -39.34 10.00
CA ALA A 194 13.71 -38.06 10.54
C ALA A 194 13.90 -38.10 12.06
N ARG A 195 14.73 -37.20 12.59
CA ARG A 195 14.94 -37.03 14.03
C ARG A 195 14.14 -35.82 14.49
N ASN A 196 13.42 -35.94 15.60
CA ASN A 196 12.70 -34.82 16.21
C ASN A 196 12.59 -34.99 17.73
N ASN A 197 13.11 -34.04 18.52
CA ASN A 197 13.16 -34.08 19.98
C ASN A 197 13.70 -35.41 20.55
N GLY A 198 14.74 -35.97 19.90
CA GLY A 198 15.31 -37.27 20.28
C GLY A 198 14.56 -38.51 19.75
N GLU A 199 13.35 -38.36 19.21
CA GLU A 199 12.63 -39.45 18.54
C GLU A 199 13.13 -39.65 17.11
N ILE A 200 13.18 -40.91 16.66
CA ILE A 200 13.62 -41.29 15.31
C ILE A 200 12.47 -41.97 14.57
N THR A 201 12.07 -41.40 13.44
CA THR A 201 11.14 -42.01 12.49
C THR A 201 11.90 -42.47 11.26
N LYS A 202 11.80 -43.75 10.90
CA LYS A 202 12.37 -44.29 9.65
C LYS A 202 11.27 -44.43 8.59
N ASN A 203 11.47 -43.83 7.44
CA ASN A 203 10.55 -43.94 6.30
C ASN A 203 11.35 -43.98 5.00
N ALA A 204 11.12 -44.99 4.16
CA ALA A 204 11.79 -45.09 2.87
C ALA A 204 11.51 -43.89 1.94
N LYS A 205 10.39 -43.19 2.11
CA LYS A 205 10.10 -41.96 1.36
C LYS A 205 11.01 -40.79 1.74
N TYR A 206 11.66 -40.87 2.89
CA TYR A 206 12.58 -39.87 3.40
C TYR A 206 14.01 -40.14 2.90
N SER A 207 14.35 -41.32 2.38
CA SER A 207 15.72 -41.53 1.92
C SER A 207 16.03 -40.65 0.70
N TYR A 208 17.25 -40.13 0.61
CA TYR A 208 17.70 -39.30 -0.51
C TYR A 208 19.15 -39.62 -0.88
N ASP A 209 19.50 -39.35 -2.12
CA ASP A 209 20.81 -39.70 -2.69
C ASP A 209 21.35 -38.58 -3.60
N VAL A 210 22.51 -38.79 -4.19
CA VAL A 210 23.14 -37.91 -5.18
C VAL A 210 22.14 -37.51 -6.27
N GLY A 211 22.03 -36.21 -6.52
CA GLY A 211 21.09 -35.62 -7.48
C GLY A 211 19.76 -35.17 -6.87
N ASP A 212 19.43 -35.58 -5.64
CA ASP A 212 18.25 -35.09 -4.94
C ASP A 212 18.46 -33.69 -4.38
N THR A 213 17.37 -32.91 -4.35
CA THR A 213 17.25 -31.70 -3.55
C THR A 213 16.31 -31.99 -2.39
N VAL A 214 16.79 -31.84 -1.16
CA VAL A 214 16.00 -32.06 0.05
C VAL A 214 16.01 -30.83 0.92
N GLY A 215 14.91 -30.59 1.63
CA GLY A 215 14.75 -29.39 2.45
C GLY A 215 14.14 -29.70 3.80
N ILE A 216 14.37 -28.76 4.72
CA ILE A 216 13.78 -28.75 6.05
C ILE A 216 13.30 -27.33 6.34
N GLY A 217 12.08 -27.24 6.88
CA GLY A 217 11.51 -25.97 7.29
C GLY A 217 10.91 -26.03 8.67
N VAL A 218 10.86 -24.87 9.31
CA VAL A 218 10.21 -24.67 10.60
C VAL A 218 9.32 -23.43 10.52
N ASN A 219 8.08 -23.56 10.98
CA ASN A 219 7.22 -22.42 11.25
C ASN A 219 7.53 -21.91 12.66
N SER A 220 8.08 -20.69 12.77
CA SER A 220 8.57 -20.15 14.05
C SER A 220 7.46 -20.02 15.10
N ALA A 221 6.22 -19.74 14.69
CA ALA A 221 5.10 -19.54 15.62
C ALA A 221 4.46 -20.84 16.09
N THR A 222 4.28 -21.82 15.20
CA THR A 222 3.68 -23.12 15.57
C THR A 222 4.72 -24.14 16.02
N ARG A 223 5.99 -23.86 15.77
CA ARG A 223 7.14 -24.78 15.90
C ARG A 223 7.03 -26.03 15.05
N GLN A 224 6.12 -26.05 14.08
CA GLN A 224 5.93 -27.19 13.21
C GLN A 224 7.12 -27.31 12.26
N ILE A 225 7.62 -28.53 12.10
CA ILE A 225 8.68 -28.89 11.18
C ILE A 225 8.08 -29.66 10.01
N PHE A 226 8.65 -29.45 8.84
CA PHE A 226 8.34 -30.23 7.65
C PHE A 226 9.62 -30.51 6.87
N PHE A 227 9.62 -31.65 6.18
CA PHE A 227 10.68 -32.04 5.27
C PHE A 227 10.16 -32.03 3.84
N THR A 228 11.06 -31.81 2.90
CA THR A 228 10.76 -31.84 1.47
C THR A 228 11.79 -32.68 0.73
N LYS A 229 11.37 -33.30 -0.37
CA LYS A 229 12.26 -33.94 -1.33
C LYS A 229 11.78 -33.61 -2.73
N ASN A 230 12.68 -33.09 -3.54
CA ASN A 230 12.47 -32.73 -4.93
C ASN A 230 11.24 -31.86 -5.19
N GLY A 231 10.98 -30.92 -4.28
CA GLY A 231 9.83 -30.02 -4.36
C GLY A 231 8.52 -30.61 -3.85
N ILE A 232 8.54 -31.80 -3.23
CA ILE A 232 7.37 -32.45 -2.64
C ILE A 232 7.52 -32.48 -1.11
N ARG A 233 6.49 -32.04 -0.40
CA ARG A 233 6.42 -32.10 1.07
C ARG A 233 6.19 -33.54 1.55
N LEU A 234 6.90 -33.95 2.59
CA LEU A 234 6.99 -35.34 3.06
C LEU A 234 6.17 -35.63 4.32
N ASP A 235 5.05 -34.93 4.53
CA ASP A 235 4.30 -34.89 5.80
C ASP A 235 4.06 -36.26 6.45
N SER A 236 4.19 -36.30 7.78
CA SER A 236 3.62 -37.35 8.62
C SER A 236 2.28 -36.87 9.18
N SER A 237 1.30 -37.78 9.26
CA SER A 237 -0.08 -37.49 9.69
C SER A 237 -0.21 -36.97 11.14
N ALA A 238 0.86 -37.04 11.94
CA ALA A 238 0.87 -36.59 13.34
C ALA A 238 1.48 -35.18 13.53
N GLY A 239 2.13 -34.61 12.50
CA GLY A 239 2.87 -33.35 12.61
C GLY A 239 4.12 -33.46 13.47
N LEU A 240 5.24 -32.90 12.99
CA LEU A 240 6.48 -32.82 13.76
C LEU A 240 6.60 -31.42 14.36
N PHE A 241 6.99 -31.31 15.63
CA PHE A 241 7.08 -30.03 16.33
C PHE A 241 8.34 -29.96 17.18
N ILE A 242 8.98 -28.79 17.26
CA ILE A 242 10.01 -28.52 18.25
C ILE A 242 9.35 -28.41 19.63
N ALA A 243 9.87 -29.15 20.62
CA ALA A 243 9.33 -29.16 21.97
C ALA A 243 9.38 -27.76 22.60
N GLN A 244 8.37 -27.42 23.41
CA GLN A 244 8.21 -26.11 24.04
C GLN A 244 9.40 -25.74 24.94
N CYS A 245 10.08 -26.72 25.55
CA CYS A 245 11.27 -26.50 26.37
C CYS A 245 12.44 -25.90 25.59
N PHE A 246 12.44 -25.99 24.26
CA PHE A 246 13.46 -25.38 23.41
C PHE A 246 13.05 -24.02 22.83
N ALA A 247 11.86 -23.49 23.14
CA ALA A 247 11.33 -22.28 22.48
C ALA A 247 12.18 -21.02 22.69
N ASP A 248 12.89 -20.92 23.81
CA ASP A 248 13.74 -19.76 24.15
C ASP A 248 15.18 -19.88 23.65
N TYR A 249 15.50 -20.97 22.93
CA TYR A 249 16.84 -21.20 22.40
C TYR A 249 17.03 -20.65 20.98
N SER A 250 18.29 -20.36 20.64
CA SER A 250 18.71 -20.00 19.30
C SER A 250 19.10 -21.26 18.51
N PHE A 251 18.27 -21.59 17.51
CA PHE A 251 18.48 -22.76 16.66
C PHE A 251 19.34 -22.38 15.47
N HIS A 252 20.28 -23.24 15.09
CA HIS A 252 21.12 -23.00 13.93
C HIS A 252 20.81 -24.07 12.89
N PRO A 253 20.62 -23.68 11.61
CA PRO A 253 20.78 -24.59 10.51
C PRO A 253 22.19 -25.20 10.58
N PHE A 254 22.26 -26.51 10.37
CA PHE A 254 23.53 -27.20 10.34
C PHE A 254 23.51 -28.30 9.28
N ILE A 255 24.70 -28.77 8.92
CA ILE A 255 24.89 -29.98 8.14
C ILE A 255 26.08 -30.76 8.67
N SER A 256 25.99 -32.09 8.58
CA SER A 256 27.01 -33.03 8.99
C SER A 256 27.33 -33.98 7.85
N LEU A 257 28.61 -34.04 7.47
CA LEU A 257 29.17 -34.94 6.47
C LEU A 257 30.13 -35.92 7.16
N ARG A 258 30.35 -37.10 6.57
CA ARG A 258 31.17 -38.16 7.20
C ARG A 258 32.31 -38.68 6.34
N ASN A 259 32.17 -38.67 5.02
CA ASN A 259 33.09 -39.39 4.15
C ASN A 259 33.82 -38.43 3.22
N THR A 260 35.10 -38.71 3.01
CA THR A 260 35.93 -38.07 1.98
C THR A 260 35.20 -37.96 0.65
N GLY A 261 35.08 -36.75 0.13
CA GLY A 261 34.44 -36.45 -1.14
C GLY A 261 32.95 -36.16 -1.05
N ASP A 262 32.29 -36.37 0.10
CA ASP A 262 30.90 -35.94 0.29
C ASP A 262 30.80 -34.43 0.00
N LYS A 263 29.81 -34.05 -0.83
CA LYS A 263 29.67 -32.69 -1.34
C LYS A 263 28.21 -32.31 -1.48
N ILE A 264 27.88 -31.13 -0.97
CA ILE A 264 26.53 -30.56 -1.03
C ILE A 264 26.60 -29.09 -1.40
N GLU A 265 25.48 -28.57 -1.88
CA GLU A 265 25.27 -27.13 -2.08
C GLU A 265 23.98 -26.73 -1.34
N ALA A 266 24.11 -25.78 -0.42
CA ALA A 266 22.99 -25.24 0.32
C ALA A 266 22.28 -24.12 -0.45
N ASN A 267 21.00 -23.98 -0.19
CA ASN A 267 20.17 -22.92 -0.70
C ASN A 267 19.34 -22.36 0.46
N PHE A 268 19.74 -21.20 0.95
CA PHE A 268 18.99 -20.44 1.96
C PHE A 268 17.98 -19.46 1.32
N GLY A 269 17.70 -19.65 0.03
CA GLY A 269 16.71 -18.89 -0.72
C GLY A 269 17.26 -17.72 -1.55
N PRO A 270 16.37 -16.99 -2.23
CA PRO A 270 14.91 -17.11 -2.14
C PRO A 270 14.30 -18.14 -3.12
N GLN A 271 15.08 -18.69 -4.06
CA GLN A 271 14.57 -19.56 -5.11
C GLN A 271 14.72 -21.03 -4.71
N PHE A 272 13.64 -21.67 -4.28
CA PHE A 272 13.61 -23.06 -3.85
C PHE A 272 12.99 -23.97 -4.91
N LYS A 273 13.29 -25.27 -4.84
CA LYS A 273 12.59 -26.29 -5.64
C LYS A 273 11.18 -26.54 -5.08
N PHE A 274 11.02 -26.48 -3.76
CA PHE A 274 9.71 -26.51 -3.11
C PHE A 274 9.02 -25.13 -3.16
N ASP A 275 7.73 -25.12 -3.51
CA ASP A 275 6.93 -23.90 -3.48
C ASP A 275 6.41 -23.63 -2.06
N LEU A 276 7.04 -22.68 -1.37
CA LEU A 276 6.61 -22.26 -0.03
C LEU A 276 5.21 -21.64 0.00
N ASN A 277 4.65 -21.20 -1.14
CA ASN A 277 3.27 -20.71 -1.19
C ASN A 277 2.22 -21.83 -1.11
N ALA A 278 2.65 -23.09 -1.20
CA ALA A 278 1.79 -24.26 -1.04
C ALA A 278 1.66 -24.73 0.43
N LEU A 279 2.25 -24.00 1.38
CA LEU A 279 2.21 -24.29 2.83
C LEU A 279 0.93 -23.82 3.53
#